data_AF-A0A8H2R1D8-F1
#
_entry.id   AF-A0A8H2R1D8-F1
#
_cell.length_a   1.000
_cell.length_b   1.000
_cell.length_c   1.000
_cell.angle_alpha   90.00
_cell.angle_beta   90.00
_cell.angle_gamma   90.00
#
_symmetry.space_group_name_H-M   'P 1'
#
loop_
_entity.id
_entity.type
_entity.pdbx_description
1 polymer ?
#
loop_
_entity_poly.entity_id
_entity_poly.type
_entity_poly.pdbx_seq_one_letter_code
_entity_poly.pdbx_strand_id
1 'polypeptide(L)'
;MKIVMKDLEKLLDKNALLMSLMALICTFMALFLSDGGSQEINKVLDIVKIDGILILFVLFGLELSKNTLVEDKISKKLEFLLANGLSIGKILGKYFFSIYFATLIIVLPSLILDLMKLDLSLILALNLILSSFLYTLIIVLIILCTRNMNKVNSLQMPLIGLSLAVMIGCGLVYNFTNSLVFYLMAKFFILGSISIILGINTKKERIVVSYY
;
A
#
# COMPACT_ATOMS: atom_id res chain seq x y z
N MET A 1 -6.77 19.99 -0.89
CA MET A 1 -5.48 19.94 -0.18
C MET A 1 -5.61 20.15 1.33
N LYS A 2 -6.23 21.25 1.82
CA LYS A 2 -6.43 21.47 3.28
C LYS A 2 -7.09 20.30 4.04
N ILE A 3 -8.04 19.61 3.42
CA ILE A 3 -8.71 18.44 4.03
C ILE A 3 -7.75 17.26 4.17
N VAL A 4 -6.91 17.00 3.17
CA VAL A 4 -5.91 15.92 3.19
C VAL A 4 -4.85 16.20 4.27
N MET A 5 -4.45 17.47 4.43
CA MET A 5 -3.46 17.86 5.45
C MET A 5 -3.98 17.62 6.87
N LYS A 6 -5.26 17.93 7.14
CA LYS A 6 -5.88 17.62 8.44
C LYS A 6 -5.99 16.13 8.72
N ASP A 7 -6.31 15.33 7.70
CA ASP A 7 -6.33 13.88 7.86
C ASP A 7 -4.92 13.31 8.07
N LEU A 8 -3.90 13.88 7.41
CA LEU A 8 -2.49 13.55 7.63
C LEU A 8 -2.06 13.82 9.07
N GLU A 9 -2.39 14.99 9.63
CA GLU A 9 -2.11 15.30 11.04
C GLU A 9 -2.80 14.33 12.00
N LYS A 10 -4.03 13.89 11.68
CA LYS A 10 -4.74 12.87 12.46
C LYS A 10 -4.05 11.50 12.36
N LEU A 11 -3.56 11.14 11.17
CA LEU A 11 -2.94 9.83 10.91
C LEU A 11 -1.52 9.71 11.46
N LEU A 12 -0.76 10.81 11.47
CA LEU A 12 0.63 10.87 11.96
C LEU A 12 0.66 11.10 13.48
N ASP A 13 -0.02 10.23 14.21
CA ASP A 13 -0.07 10.24 15.66
C ASP A 13 1.14 9.52 16.30
N LYS A 14 1.10 9.29 17.62
CA LYS A 14 2.15 8.55 18.32
C LYS A 14 2.29 7.11 17.83
N ASN A 15 1.22 6.50 17.32
CA ASN A 15 1.27 5.14 16.78
C ASN A 15 2.01 5.12 15.43
N ALA A 16 1.91 6.18 14.63
CA ALA A 16 2.69 6.32 13.40
C ALA A 16 4.20 6.32 13.67
N LEU A 17 4.64 6.92 14.78
CA LEU A 17 6.04 6.88 15.20
C LEU A 17 6.48 5.45 15.53
N LEU A 18 5.66 4.69 16.27
CA LEU A 18 5.94 3.30 16.59
C LEU A 18 5.99 2.42 15.32
N MET A 19 5.06 2.62 14.39
CA MET A 19 5.06 1.94 13.09
C MET A 19 6.32 2.24 12.28
N SER A 20 6.76 3.50 12.28
CA SER A 20 7.98 3.92 11.59
C SER A 20 9.23 3.29 12.20
N LEU A 21 9.32 3.24 13.53
CA LEU A 21 10.40 2.57 14.24
C LEU A 21 10.42 1.06 13.97
N MET A 22 9.26 0.41 13.95
CA MET A 22 9.13 -1.01 13.59
C MET A 22 9.63 -1.25 12.16
N ALA A 23 9.22 -0.42 11.21
CA ALA A 23 9.66 -0.50 9.82
C ALA A 23 11.18 -0.40 9.72
N LEU A 24 11.77 0.56 10.43
CA LEU A 24 13.20 0.80 10.42
C LEU A 24 13.98 -0.37 11.01
N ILE A 25 13.49 -0.96 12.11
CA ILE A 25 14.10 -2.16 12.70
C ILE A 25 14.06 -3.33 11.71
N CYS A 26 12.92 -3.59 11.06
CA CYS A 26 12.80 -4.66 10.07
C CYS A 26 13.78 -4.45 8.89
N THR A 27 13.86 -3.23 8.37
CA THR A 27 14.79 -2.89 7.28
C THR A 27 16.24 -3.04 7.73
N PHE A 28 16.57 -2.57 8.93
CA PHE A 28 17.91 -2.71 9.50
C PHE A 28 18.33 -4.19 9.63
N MET A 29 17.44 -5.07 10.10
CA MET A 29 17.71 -6.51 10.13
C MET A 29 17.93 -7.09 8.73
N ALA A 30 17.11 -6.69 7.76
CA ALA A 30 17.21 -7.17 6.37
C ALA A 30 18.53 -6.78 5.69
N LEU A 31 19.18 -5.70 6.11
CA LEU A 31 20.48 -5.28 5.58
C LEU A 31 21.63 -6.23 5.96
N PHE A 32 21.53 -6.98 7.07
CA PHE A 32 22.55 -7.96 7.45
C PHE A 32 22.48 -9.27 6.67
N LEU A 33 21.48 -9.43 5.80
CA LEU A 33 21.35 -10.60 4.93
C LEU A 33 22.28 -10.55 3.70
N SER A 34 22.95 -9.41 3.43
CA SER A 34 23.71 -9.20 2.18
C SER A 34 25.22 -9.13 2.39
N ASP A 35 25.86 -10.25 2.73
CA ASP A 35 27.33 -10.31 2.74
C ASP A 35 27.83 -11.62 2.11
N GLY A 36 28.32 -11.55 0.87
CA GLY A 36 29.09 -12.62 0.21
C GLY A 36 28.53 -13.30 -1.05
N GLY A 37 27.38 -12.84 -1.60
CA GLY A 37 26.76 -13.44 -2.79
C GLY A 37 27.26 -12.91 -4.15
N SER A 38 26.99 -13.65 -5.24
CA SER A 38 27.27 -13.21 -6.62
C SER A 38 26.41 -12.00 -7.02
N GLN A 39 26.80 -11.28 -8.08
CA GLN A 39 26.09 -10.07 -8.53
C GLN A 39 24.61 -10.31 -8.87
N GLU A 40 24.25 -11.49 -9.37
CA GLU A 40 22.85 -11.85 -9.63
C GLU A 40 22.07 -12.13 -8.33
N ILE A 41 22.70 -12.77 -7.34
CA ILE A 41 22.09 -13.01 -6.03
C ILE A 41 21.80 -11.67 -5.34
N ASN A 42 22.71 -10.70 -5.45
CA ASN A 42 22.51 -9.38 -4.87
C ASN A 42 21.33 -8.63 -5.52
N LYS A 43 21.15 -8.73 -6.85
CA LYS A 43 19.99 -8.13 -7.54
C LYS A 43 18.67 -8.72 -7.06
N VAL A 44 18.58 -10.05 -6.91
CA VAL A 44 17.38 -10.71 -6.40
C VAL A 44 17.10 -10.30 -4.96
N LEU A 45 18.14 -10.20 -4.14
CA LEU A 45 18.03 -9.78 -2.75
C LEU A 45 17.50 -8.34 -2.63
N ASP A 46 17.93 -7.43 -3.51
CA ASP A 46 17.44 -6.04 -3.53
C ASP A 46 15.97 -5.95 -3.94
N ILE A 47 15.51 -6.78 -4.88
CA ILE A 47 14.08 -6.90 -5.21
C ILE A 47 13.29 -7.35 -3.97
N VAL A 48 13.77 -8.37 -3.26
CA VAL A 48 13.11 -8.91 -2.07
C VAL A 48 13.06 -7.87 -0.94
N LYS A 49 14.13 -7.08 -0.74
CA LYS A 49 14.14 -5.99 0.25
C LYS A 49 13.06 -4.94 -0.05
N ILE A 50 12.97 -4.48 -1.30
CA ILE A 50 11.93 -3.52 -1.72
C ILE A 50 10.52 -4.11 -1.59
N ASP A 51 10.33 -5.39 -1.94
CA ASP A 51 9.04 -6.06 -1.76
C ASP A 51 8.67 -6.20 -0.28
N GLY A 52 9.65 -6.47 0.60
CA GLY A 52 9.47 -6.46 2.04
C GLY A 52 8.98 -5.10 2.56
N ILE A 53 9.56 -4.01 2.06
CA ILE A 53 9.10 -2.66 2.38
C ILE A 53 7.68 -2.41 1.85
N LEU A 54 7.34 -2.89 0.65
CA LEU A 54 5.98 -2.79 0.12
C LEU A 54 4.96 -3.57 0.96
N ILE A 55 5.33 -4.72 1.53
CA ILE A 55 4.47 -5.47 2.45
C ILE A 55 4.21 -4.66 3.73
N LEU A 56 5.25 -4.06 4.32
CA LEU A 56 5.11 -3.15 5.47
C LEU A 56 4.23 -1.94 5.12
N PHE A 57 4.41 -1.39 3.92
CA PHE A 57 3.60 -0.29 3.42
C PHE A 57 2.10 -0.66 3.35
N VAL A 58 1.77 -1.85 2.84
CA VAL A 58 0.38 -2.36 2.79
C VAL A 58 -0.21 -2.53 4.19
N LEU A 59 0.58 -3.11 5.11
CA LEU A 59 0.21 -3.29 6.51
C LEU A 59 -0.16 -1.97 7.19
N PHE A 60 0.73 -0.99 7.13
CA PHE A 60 0.50 0.31 7.74
C PHE A 60 -0.63 1.08 7.05
N GLY A 61 -0.73 0.99 5.72
CA GLY A 61 -1.81 1.65 4.97
C GLY A 61 -3.20 1.16 5.37
N LEU A 62 -3.34 -0.14 5.60
CA LEU A 62 -4.58 -0.69 6.11
C LEU A 62 -4.84 -0.23 7.55
N GLU A 63 -3.83 -0.22 8.42
CA GLU A 63 -4.00 0.22 9.81
C GLU A 63 -4.45 1.69 9.90
N LEU A 64 -3.79 2.59 9.16
CA LEU A 64 -4.16 4.00 9.08
C LEU A 64 -5.58 4.18 8.51
N SER A 65 -5.98 3.34 7.55
CA SER A 65 -7.32 3.41 6.97
C SER A 65 -8.43 3.14 7.99
N LYS A 66 -8.14 2.40 9.08
CA LYS A 66 -9.11 2.11 10.15
C LYS A 66 -9.55 3.38 10.87
N ASN A 67 -8.60 4.26 11.18
CA ASN A 67 -8.83 5.53 11.89
C ASN A 67 -9.31 6.67 10.98
N THR A 68 -9.57 6.38 9.71
CA THR A 68 -10.04 7.37 8.72
C THR A 68 -11.18 6.84 7.89
N LEU A 69 -10.89 6.09 6.82
CA LEU A 69 -11.88 5.63 5.85
C LEU A 69 -12.91 4.68 6.48
N VAL A 70 -12.46 3.74 7.31
CA VAL A 70 -13.34 2.76 7.95
C VAL A 70 -14.24 3.43 8.98
N GLU A 71 -13.67 4.31 9.83
CA GLU A 71 -14.42 5.11 10.80
C GLU A 71 -15.46 6.03 10.11
N ASP A 72 -15.06 6.75 9.06
CA ASP A 72 -15.97 7.63 8.29
C ASP A 72 -17.06 6.83 7.55
N LYS A 73 -16.78 5.57 7.20
CA LYS A 73 -17.78 4.67 6.61
C LYS A 73 -18.77 4.15 7.65
N ILE A 74 -18.27 3.67 8.79
CA ILE A 74 -19.08 3.17 9.90
C ILE A 74 -20.03 4.25 10.44
N SER A 75 -19.52 5.47 10.60
CA SER A 75 -20.29 6.62 11.09
C SER A 75 -21.29 7.20 10.07
N LYS A 76 -21.44 6.58 8.89
CA LYS A 76 -22.26 7.07 7.76
C LYS A 76 -21.89 8.47 7.26
N LYS A 77 -20.71 8.97 7.61
CA LYS A 77 -20.24 10.27 7.12
C LYS A 77 -20.03 10.26 5.60
N LEU A 78 -19.63 9.12 5.03
CA LEU A 78 -19.56 8.96 3.57
C LEU A 78 -20.94 9.12 2.89
N GLU A 79 -22.00 8.59 3.52
CA GLU A 79 -23.39 8.75 3.06
C GLU A 79 -23.80 10.22 3.09
N PHE A 80 -23.54 10.90 4.21
CA PHE A 80 -23.80 12.34 4.35
C PHE A 80 -23.06 13.18 3.29
N LEU A 81 -21.79 12.87 3.03
CA LEU A 81 -21.00 13.59 2.02
C LEU A 81 -21.54 13.36 0.60
N LEU A 82 -21.94 12.12 0.28
CA LEU A 82 -22.54 11.79 -1.01
C LEU A 82 -23.91 12.45 -1.20
N ALA A 83 -24.73 12.50 -0.14
CA ALA A 83 -26.04 13.16 -0.15
C ALA A 83 -25.91 14.68 -0.37
N ASN A 84 -24.85 15.31 0.15
CA ASN A 84 -24.52 16.71 -0.09
C ASN A 84 -23.84 16.98 -1.46
N GLY A 85 -23.87 16.02 -2.37
CA GLY A 85 -23.38 16.20 -3.75
C GLY A 85 -21.86 16.05 -3.92
N LEU A 86 -21.12 15.56 -2.92
CA LEU A 86 -19.70 15.28 -3.10
C LEU A 86 -19.53 14.08 -4.05
N SER A 87 -18.80 14.27 -5.15
CA SER A 87 -18.53 13.20 -6.11
C SER A 87 -17.68 12.07 -5.51
N ILE A 88 -17.92 10.82 -5.92
CA ILE A 88 -17.11 9.65 -5.52
C ILE A 88 -15.62 9.86 -5.80
N GLY A 89 -15.27 10.47 -6.93
CA GLY A 89 -13.86 10.75 -7.27
C GLY A 89 -13.14 11.63 -6.24
N LYS A 90 -13.84 12.61 -5.65
CA LYS A 90 -13.30 13.47 -4.58
C LYS A 90 -13.13 12.70 -3.27
N ILE A 91 -14.07 11.81 -2.95
CA ILE A 91 -13.97 10.90 -1.79
C ILE A 91 -12.77 9.98 -1.95
N LEU A 92 -12.66 9.31 -3.10
CA LEU A 92 -11.53 8.44 -3.43
C LEU A 92 -10.21 9.20 -3.33
N GLY A 93 -10.09 10.35 -3.99
CA GLY A 93 -8.87 11.16 -3.95
C GLY A 93 -8.48 11.59 -2.54
N LYS A 94 -9.46 11.99 -1.71
CA LYS A 94 -9.19 12.36 -0.30
C LYS A 94 -8.50 11.24 0.46
N TYR A 95 -9.12 10.05 0.52
CA TYR A 95 -8.57 8.94 1.31
C TYR A 95 -7.32 8.34 0.66
N PHE A 96 -7.29 8.26 -0.67
CA PHE A 96 -6.14 7.80 -1.43
C PHE A 96 -4.88 8.61 -1.07
N PHE A 97 -4.92 9.93 -1.25
CA PHE A 97 -3.75 10.77 -0.98
C PHE A 97 -3.40 10.82 0.51
N SER A 98 -4.41 10.86 1.39
CA SER A 98 -4.17 10.88 2.84
C SER A 98 -3.43 9.61 3.30
N ILE A 99 -3.94 8.44 2.93
CA ILE A 99 -3.33 7.15 3.31
C ILE A 99 -1.96 7.02 2.65
N TYR A 100 -1.84 7.31 1.35
CA TYR A 100 -0.58 7.19 0.60
C TYR A 100 0.55 8.05 1.16
N PHE A 101 0.29 9.33 1.44
CA PHE A 101 1.33 10.19 2.00
C PHE A 101 1.65 9.82 3.44
N ALA A 102 0.65 9.46 4.26
CA ALA A 102 0.89 9.08 5.64
C ALA A 102 1.76 7.81 5.73
N THR A 103 1.46 6.78 4.93
CA THR A 103 2.29 5.56 4.89
C THR A 103 3.67 5.80 4.32
N LEU A 104 3.81 6.62 3.28
CA LEU A 104 5.12 6.99 2.75
C LEU A 104 5.98 7.67 3.80
N ILE A 105 5.42 8.60 4.59
CA ILE A 105 6.13 9.30 5.66
C ILE A 105 6.59 8.29 6.73
N ILE A 106 5.73 7.35 7.12
CA ILE A 106 6.05 6.31 8.11
C ILE A 106 7.22 5.43 7.64
N VAL A 107 7.20 5.03 6.36
CA VAL A 107 8.20 4.12 5.78
C VAL A 107 9.46 4.88 5.32
N LEU A 108 9.42 6.21 5.27
CA LEU A 108 10.51 7.06 4.77
C LEU A 108 11.87 6.77 5.45
N PRO A 109 11.97 6.58 6.78
CA PRO A 109 13.24 6.28 7.42
C PRO A 109 13.85 4.95 6.94
N SER A 110 13.03 3.93 6.70
CA SER A 110 13.45 2.66 6.09
C SER A 110 13.97 2.87 4.68
N LEU A 111 13.29 3.70 3.88
CA LEU A 111 13.71 4.00 2.51
C LEU A 111 15.05 4.75 2.47
N ILE A 112 15.26 5.69 3.39
CA ILE A 112 16.54 6.42 3.51
C ILE A 112 17.66 5.44 3.86
N LEU A 113 17.43 4.55 4.83
CA LEU A 113 18.41 3.55 5.24
C LEU A 113 18.79 2.61 4.08
N ASP A 114 17.80 2.16 3.31
CA ASP A 114 18.04 1.35 2.12
C ASP A 114 18.75 2.13 1.01
N LEU A 115 18.38 3.40 0.75
CA LEU A 115 19.06 4.27 -0.22
C LEU A 115 20.54 4.52 0.13
N MET A 116 20.89 4.54 1.41
CA MET A 116 22.28 4.74 1.83
C MET A 116 23.16 3.49 1.63
N LYS A 117 22.56 2.30 1.57
CA LYS A 117 23.30 1.03 1.45
C LYS A 117 23.12 0.32 0.11
N LEU A 118 22.01 0.56 -0.57
CA LEU A 118 21.69 0.01 -1.88
C LEU A 118 22.03 1.05 -2.94
N ASP A 119 22.76 0.63 -3.98
CA ASP A 119 22.75 1.34 -5.27
C ASP A 119 21.38 1.12 -5.91
N LEU A 120 20.39 1.83 -5.37
CA LEU A 120 18.99 1.70 -5.72
C LEU A 120 18.83 2.14 -7.17
N SER A 121 18.77 1.16 -8.07
CA SER A 121 18.54 1.45 -9.48
C SER A 121 17.22 2.23 -9.63
N LEU A 122 17.19 3.16 -10.58
CA LEU A 122 16.00 3.97 -10.91
C LEU A 122 14.76 3.09 -11.12
N ILE A 123 14.97 1.88 -11.65
CA ILE A 123 13.95 0.86 -11.88
C ILE A 123 13.33 0.35 -10.56
N LEU A 124 14.14 0.06 -9.54
CA LEU A 124 13.63 -0.36 -8.23
C LEU A 124 12.89 0.79 -7.51
N ALA A 125 13.36 2.03 -7.66
CA ALA A 125 12.64 3.20 -7.13
C ALA A 125 11.27 3.38 -7.80
N LEU A 126 11.20 3.21 -9.13
CA LEU A 126 9.93 3.18 -9.88
C LEU A 126 9.01 2.05 -9.38
N ASN A 127 9.54 0.87 -9.13
CA ASN A 127 8.79 -0.27 -8.59
C ASN A 127 8.15 0.07 -7.25
N LEU A 128 8.88 0.69 -6.33
CA LEU A 128 8.34 1.12 -5.05
C LEU A 128 7.21 2.13 -5.23
N ILE A 129 7.43 3.21 -6.00
CA ILE A 129 6.46 4.30 -6.15
C ILE A 129 5.17 3.80 -6.84
N LEU A 130 5.31 3.06 -7.93
CA LEU A 130 4.17 2.59 -8.72
C LEU A 130 3.37 1.53 -7.95
N SER A 131 4.06 0.60 -7.29
CA SER A 131 3.40 -0.46 -6.52
C SER A 131 2.69 0.09 -5.30
N SER A 132 3.33 0.98 -4.54
CA SER A 132 2.71 1.64 -3.37
C SER A 132 1.46 2.45 -3.76
N PHE A 133 1.50 3.12 -4.92
CA PHE A 133 0.35 3.82 -5.48
C PHE A 133 -0.80 2.85 -5.82
N LEU A 134 -0.53 1.72 -6.45
CA LEU A 134 -1.57 0.73 -6.76
C LEU A 134 -2.12 0.03 -5.51
N TYR A 135 -1.26 -0.32 -4.56
CA TYR A 135 -1.67 -0.92 -3.29
C TYR A 135 -2.58 -0.01 -2.47
N THR A 136 -2.26 1.28 -2.37
CA THR A 136 -3.15 2.24 -1.69
C THR A 136 -4.51 2.34 -2.37
N LEU A 137 -4.55 2.34 -3.71
CA LEU A 137 -5.80 2.33 -4.45
C LEU A 137 -6.62 1.05 -4.17
N ILE A 138 -5.97 -0.11 -4.13
CA ILE A 138 -6.62 -1.39 -3.77
C ILE A 138 -7.17 -1.34 -2.34
N ILE A 139 -6.39 -0.86 -1.36
CA ILE A 139 -6.84 -0.73 0.04
C ILE A 139 -8.11 0.13 0.12
N VAL A 140 -8.09 1.33 -0.48
CA VAL A 140 -9.23 2.24 -0.47
C VAL A 140 -10.45 1.61 -1.13
N LEU A 141 -10.29 0.99 -2.30
CA LEU A 141 -11.42 0.39 -3.03
C LEU A 141 -12.00 -0.84 -2.32
N ILE A 142 -11.17 -1.70 -1.73
CA ILE A 142 -11.62 -2.87 -0.96
C ILE A 142 -12.47 -2.42 0.22
N ILE A 143 -12.01 -1.41 0.99
CA ILE A 143 -12.76 -0.91 2.14
C ILE A 143 -14.08 -0.29 1.69
N LEU A 144 -14.08 0.48 0.60
CA LEU A 144 -15.30 1.05 0.02
C LEU A 144 -16.26 -0.02 -0.50
N CYS A 145 -15.76 -1.15 -1.02
CA CYS A 145 -16.56 -2.28 -1.45
C CYS A 145 -17.08 -3.17 -0.30
N THR A 146 -16.45 -3.11 0.88
CA THR A 146 -16.76 -3.99 2.02
C THR A 146 -18.05 -3.54 2.71
N ARG A 147 -19.09 -4.38 2.72
CA ARG A 147 -20.37 -4.06 3.37
C ARG A 147 -20.40 -4.43 4.86
N ASN A 148 -19.92 -5.62 5.19
CA ASN A 148 -19.81 -6.06 6.58
C ASN A 148 -18.54 -5.44 7.19
N MET A 149 -18.72 -4.47 8.08
CA MET A 149 -17.59 -3.74 8.65
C MET A 149 -16.80 -4.55 9.69
N ASN A 150 -17.39 -5.61 10.27
CA ASN A 150 -16.67 -6.54 11.15
C ASN A 150 -15.58 -7.33 10.38
N LYS A 151 -15.73 -7.48 9.07
CA LYS A 151 -14.72 -8.14 8.22
C LYS A 151 -13.51 -7.25 7.90
N VAL A 152 -13.54 -5.95 8.19
CA VAL A 152 -12.42 -5.05 7.84
C VAL A 152 -11.12 -5.45 8.53
N ASN A 153 -11.17 -5.90 9.79
CA ASN A 153 -9.98 -6.39 10.49
C ASN A 153 -9.40 -7.65 9.85
N SER A 154 -10.25 -8.48 9.23
CA SER A 154 -9.80 -9.65 8.49
C SER A 154 -9.16 -9.33 7.14
N LEU A 155 -9.25 -8.08 6.62
CA LEU A 155 -8.66 -7.68 5.33
C LEU A 155 -7.13 -7.67 5.34
N GLN A 156 -6.51 -7.63 6.52
CA GLN A 156 -5.06 -7.61 6.66
C GLN A 156 -4.42 -8.87 6.09
N MET A 157 -4.93 -10.05 6.42
CA MET A 157 -4.39 -11.31 5.93
C MET A 157 -4.51 -11.49 4.40
N PRO A 158 -5.68 -11.23 3.76
CA PRO A 158 -5.81 -11.22 2.31
C PRO A 158 -4.88 -10.23 1.60
N LEU A 159 -4.68 -9.03 2.15
CA LEU A 159 -3.81 -8.03 1.52
C LEU A 159 -2.33 -8.40 1.60
N ILE A 160 -1.89 -8.97 2.73
CA ILE A 160 -0.54 -9.57 2.84
C ILE A 160 -0.42 -10.75 1.88
N GLY A 161 -1.41 -11.64 1.86
CA GLY A 161 -1.44 -12.79 0.94
C GLY A 161 -1.37 -12.37 -0.53
N LEU A 162 -2.08 -11.31 -0.90
CA LEU A 162 -1.99 -10.70 -2.22
C LEU A 162 -0.57 -10.20 -2.50
N SER A 163 0.03 -9.45 -1.58
CA SER A 163 1.39 -8.92 -1.78
C SER A 163 2.44 -10.01 -1.95
N LEU A 164 2.34 -11.10 -1.19
CA LEU A 164 3.20 -12.28 -1.34
C LEU A 164 2.95 -13.01 -2.67
N ALA A 165 1.68 -13.19 -3.07
CA ALA A 165 1.33 -13.82 -4.34
C ALA A 165 1.87 -13.00 -5.53
N VAL A 166 1.76 -11.68 -5.47
CA VAL A 166 2.31 -10.76 -6.48
C VAL A 166 3.83 -10.87 -6.52
N MET A 167 4.51 -10.86 -5.38
CA MET A 167 5.96 -11.05 -5.28
C MET A 167 6.40 -12.37 -5.92
N ILE A 168 5.75 -13.49 -5.58
CA ILE A 168 6.06 -14.82 -6.13
C ILE A 168 5.81 -14.85 -7.65
N GLY A 169 4.65 -14.36 -8.10
CA GLY A 169 4.30 -14.34 -9.52
C GLY A 169 5.27 -13.50 -10.36
N CYS A 170 5.66 -12.32 -9.85
CA CYS A 170 6.64 -11.47 -10.54
C CYS A 170 8.05 -12.06 -10.47
N GLY A 171 8.42 -12.70 -9.35
CA GLY A 171 9.68 -13.42 -9.20
C GLY A 171 9.84 -14.54 -10.22
N LEU A 172 8.76 -15.27 -10.53
CA LEU A 172 8.77 -16.26 -11.62
C LEU A 172 9.04 -15.60 -12.98
N VAL A 173 8.38 -14.47 -13.29
CA VAL A 173 8.64 -13.73 -14.54
C VAL A 173 10.09 -13.26 -14.62
N TYR A 174 10.67 -12.78 -13.52
CA TYR A 174 12.07 -12.41 -13.46
C TYR A 174 12.98 -13.61 -13.73
N ASN A 175 12.72 -14.77 -13.11
CA ASN A 175 13.52 -15.97 -13.34
C ASN A 175 13.51 -16.44 -14.80
N PHE A 176 12.40 -16.25 -15.53
CA PHE A 176 12.33 -16.61 -16.96
C PHE A 176 12.96 -15.58 -17.89
N THR A 177 12.94 -14.28 -17.53
CA THR A 177 13.33 -13.18 -18.43
C THR A 177 14.66 -12.52 -18.06
N ASN A 178 15.17 -12.76 -16.86
CA ASN A 178 16.29 -12.07 -16.20
C ASN A 178 16.21 -10.53 -16.31
N SER A 179 14.99 -9.96 -16.32
CA SER A 179 14.77 -8.54 -16.58
C SER A 179 13.84 -7.90 -15.54
N LEU A 180 14.38 -6.89 -14.86
CA LEU A 180 13.64 -6.06 -13.90
C LEU A 180 12.46 -5.32 -14.56
N VAL A 181 12.56 -5.02 -15.85
CA VAL A 181 11.49 -4.32 -16.60
C VAL A 181 10.27 -5.22 -16.74
N PHE A 182 10.47 -6.50 -17.09
CA PHE A 182 9.37 -7.46 -17.20
C PHE A 182 8.77 -7.79 -15.84
N TYR A 183 9.60 -7.87 -14.79
CA TYR A 183 9.14 -7.98 -13.40
C TYR A 183 8.18 -6.84 -13.02
N LEU A 184 8.55 -5.60 -13.33
CA LEU A 184 7.73 -4.40 -13.10
C LEU A 184 6.43 -4.41 -13.89
N MET A 185 6.51 -4.75 -15.18
CA MET A 185 5.34 -4.82 -16.06
C MET A 185 4.35 -5.86 -15.54
N ALA A 186 4.82 -7.05 -15.17
CA ALA A 186 3.98 -8.09 -14.60
C ALA A 186 3.28 -7.59 -13.33
N LYS A 187 4.02 -6.94 -12.42
CA LYS A 187 3.46 -6.37 -11.19
C LYS A 187 2.40 -5.32 -11.48
N PHE A 188 2.67 -4.41 -12.41
CA PHE A 188 1.73 -3.37 -12.84
C PHE A 188 0.45 -3.98 -13.42
N PHE A 189 0.56 -4.98 -14.30
CA PHE A 189 -0.61 -5.64 -14.88
C PHE A 189 -1.46 -6.36 -13.83
N ILE A 190 -0.84 -7.09 -12.90
CA ILE A 190 -1.57 -7.81 -11.84
C ILE A 190 -2.31 -6.81 -10.94
N LEU A 191 -1.59 -5.84 -10.37
CA LEU A 191 -2.18 -4.87 -9.44
C LEU A 191 -3.17 -3.96 -10.15
N GLY A 192 -2.85 -3.48 -11.35
CA GLY A 192 -3.73 -2.64 -12.17
C GLY A 192 -5.03 -3.35 -12.54
N SER A 193 -4.98 -4.64 -12.88
CA SER A 193 -6.18 -5.44 -13.17
C SER A 193 -7.08 -5.55 -11.94
N ILE A 194 -6.50 -5.81 -10.76
CA ILE A 194 -7.25 -5.88 -9.50
C ILE A 194 -7.90 -4.52 -9.19
N SER A 195 -7.15 -3.43 -9.34
CA SER A 195 -7.63 -2.06 -9.18
C SER A 195 -8.83 -1.76 -10.09
N ILE A 196 -8.78 -2.15 -11.37
CA ILE A 196 -9.87 -1.95 -12.34
C ILE A 196 -11.10 -2.77 -11.92
N ILE A 197 -10.93 -4.05 -11.59
CA ILE A 197 -12.03 -4.93 -11.15
C ILE A 197 -12.72 -4.36 -9.91
N LEU A 198 -11.94 -3.90 -8.92
CA LEU A 198 -12.48 -3.26 -7.72
C LEU A 198 -13.18 -1.94 -8.05
N GLY A 199 -12.60 -1.13 -8.94
CA GLY A 199 -13.16 0.15 -9.38
C GLY A 199 -14.55 -0.01 -10.00
N ILE A 200 -14.71 -0.96 -10.92
CA ILE A 200 -16.00 -1.29 -11.57
C ILE A 200 -17.05 -1.73 -10.52
N ASN A 201 -16.62 -2.47 -9.51
CA ASN A 201 -17.50 -2.95 -8.44
C ASN A 201 -17.87 -1.85 -7.42
N THR A 202 -17.14 -0.74 -7.36
CA THR A 202 -17.34 0.33 -6.37
C THR A 202 -18.42 1.33 -6.83
N LYS A 203 -19.69 0.94 -6.69
CA LYS A 203 -20.86 1.80 -6.95
C LYS A 203 -21.23 2.66 -5.73
N LYS A 204 -21.97 3.77 -5.93
CA LYS A 204 -22.51 4.62 -4.84
C LYS A 204 -23.19 3.79 -3.75
N GLU A 205 -24.04 2.85 -4.15
CA GLU A 205 -24.74 1.95 -3.23
C GLU A 205 -23.77 1.13 -2.37
N ARG A 206 -22.67 0.62 -2.93
CA ARG A 206 -21.68 -0.14 -2.15
C ARG A 206 -20.91 0.72 -1.16
N ILE A 207 -20.68 1.99 -1.48
CA ILE A 207 -19.99 2.95 -0.60
C ILE A 207 -20.87 3.27 0.62
N VAL A 208 -22.17 3.44 0.41
CA VAL A 208 -23.13 3.87 1.44
C VAL A 208 -23.58 2.70 2.32
N VAL A 209 -23.66 1.49 1.77
CA VAL A 209 -24.15 0.32 2.52
C VAL A 209 -23.06 -0.23 3.44
N SER A 210 -23.27 -0.09 4.74
CA SER A 210 -22.49 -0.72 5.81
C SER A 210 -23.41 -1.37 6.85
N TYR A 211 -23.10 -2.60 7.26
CA TYR A 211 -23.77 -3.32 8.36
C TYR A 211 -22.75 -4.11 9.19
N TYR A 212 -23.19 -4.62 10.34
CA TYR A 212 -22.39 -5.39 11.30
C TYR A 212 -22.65 -6.89 11.16
#